data_AF-A0A4R2C862-F1
#
_entry.id   AF-A0A4R2C862-F1
#
_cell.length_a   1.000
_cell.length_b   1.000
_cell.length_c   1.000
_cell.angle_alpha   90.00
_cell.angle_beta   90.00
_cell.angle_gamma   90.00
#
_symmetry.space_group_name_H-M   'P 1'
#
loop_
_entity.id
_entity.type
_entity.pdbx_description
1 polymer ?
#
loop_
_entity_poly.entity_id
_entity_poly.type
_entity_poly.pdbx_seq_one_letter_code
_entity_poly.pdbx_strand_id
1 'polypeptide(L)'
;MTGRGVEWVRLWDGRRWPGRVRDGLPEFTFGQAPRGLSTRRQLRERGLSRGGQEPFARLTWKRDRRFAWLYVDDKARAKRTPSDKQLAAVNKALAARKVCAECGPVDHYVRTSDQLCGDCHAAAVTPTAGGTAGWRTVQHWQEETSDADAEAQDPTDNEADEHGAGRLERHEASAVAARAAEALARTAARLDHSARAEGRGGGEVERDEELARWHDDDRAARPTAEQADIGDGQDQWRDGRGVA
;
A
#
# COMPACT_ATOMS: atom_id res chain seq x y z
N MET A 1 26.15 -27.56 -21.98
CA MET A 1 24.96 -28.26 -21.45
C MET A 1 25.42 -29.18 -20.32
N THR A 2 25.56 -28.66 -19.11
CA THR A 2 25.99 -29.44 -17.93
C THR A 2 24.82 -30.27 -17.42
N GLY A 3 25.06 -31.57 -17.24
CA GLY A 3 24.06 -32.56 -16.87
C GLY A 3 23.32 -32.18 -15.59
N ARG A 4 21.98 -32.30 -15.63
CA ARG A 4 21.11 -32.20 -14.46
C ARG A 4 21.29 -33.44 -13.59
N GLY A 5 22.40 -33.49 -12.85
CA GLY A 5 22.57 -34.47 -11.78
C GLY A 5 21.53 -34.20 -10.70
N VAL A 6 20.75 -35.22 -10.35
CA VAL A 6 19.96 -35.21 -9.12
C VAL A 6 20.95 -35.47 -8.00
N GLU A 7 21.19 -34.46 -7.18
CA GLU A 7 21.98 -34.59 -5.96
C GLU A 7 21.06 -34.87 -4.77
N TRP A 8 21.54 -35.65 -3.81
CA TRP A 8 20.81 -35.91 -2.58
C TRP A 8 21.15 -34.84 -1.55
N VAL A 9 20.30 -33.82 -1.44
CA VAL A 9 20.47 -32.75 -0.46
C VAL A 9 19.95 -33.16 0.92
N ARG A 10 20.63 -32.73 1.98
CA ARG A 10 20.17 -32.93 3.36
C ARG A 10 19.28 -31.75 3.77
N LEU A 11 18.07 -32.08 4.25
CA LEU A 11 17.10 -31.11 4.76
C LEU A 11 17.41 -30.69 6.21
N TRP A 12 16.72 -29.66 6.68
CA TRP A 12 16.87 -29.11 8.05
C TRP A 12 16.53 -30.11 9.15
N ASP A 13 15.70 -31.11 8.85
CA ASP A 13 15.27 -32.18 9.76
C ASP A 13 16.06 -33.48 9.58
N GLY A 14 17.13 -33.44 8.79
CA GLY A 14 18.01 -34.58 8.53
C GLY A 14 17.55 -35.52 7.42
N ARG A 15 16.34 -35.35 6.85
CA ARG A 15 15.90 -36.13 5.67
C ARG A 15 16.81 -35.87 4.48
N ARG A 16 16.96 -36.87 3.60
CA ARG A 16 17.60 -36.71 2.29
C ARG A 16 16.53 -36.55 1.22
N TRP A 17 16.72 -35.60 0.30
CA TRP A 17 15.75 -35.32 -0.76
C TRP A 17 16.45 -35.09 -2.11
N PRO A 18 15.86 -35.52 -3.23
CA PRO A 18 16.41 -35.23 -4.55
C PRO A 18 16.33 -33.72 -4.85
N GLY A 19 17.45 -33.12 -5.20
CA GLY A 19 17.55 -31.70 -5.55
C GLY A 19 18.83 -31.40 -6.31
N ARG A 20 19.15 -30.12 -6.40
CA ARG A 20 20.47 -29.63 -6.83
C ARG A 20 21.05 -28.78 -5.71
N VAL A 21 22.36 -28.57 -5.71
CA VAL A 21 22.99 -27.53 -4.89
C VAL A 21 23.46 -26.42 -5.80
N ARG A 22 23.10 -25.18 -5.45
CA ARG A 22 23.56 -23.99 -6.16
C ARG A 22 23.91 -22.89 -5.17
N ASP A 23 25.11 -22.35 -5.31
CA ASP A 23 25.62 -21.30 -4.43
C ASP A 23 25.59 -21.70 -2.94
N GLY A 24 25.84 -22.99 -2.66
CA GLY A 24 25.82 -23.56 -1.30
C GLY A 24 24.42 -23.83 -0.74
N LEU A 25 23.34 -23.51 -1.47
CA LEU A 25 21.96 -23.75 -1.05
C LEU A 25 21.31 -24.88 -1.84
N PRO A 26 20.51 -25.74 -1.20
CA PRO A 26 19.60 -26.64 -1.89
C PRO A 26 18.69 -25.89 -2.87
N GLU A 27 18.50 -26.45 -4.05
CA GLU A 27 17.64 -25.97 -5.11
C GLU A 27 16.68 -27.07 -5.55
N PHE A 28 15.39 -26.72 -5.61
CA PHE A 28 14.33 -27.60 -6.07
C PHE A 28 13.64 -26.97 -7.28
N THR A 29 13.19 -27.80 -8.23
CA THR A 29 12.33 -27.31 -9.30
C THR A 29 10.88 -27.22 -8.85
N PHE A 30 10.06 -26.52 -9.61
CA PHE A 30 8.62 -26.45 -9.39
C PHE A 30 8.00 -27.84 -9.19
N GLY A 31 7.26 -28.01 -8.09
CA GLY A 31 6.63 -29.28 -7.72
C GLY A 31 7.55 -30.32 -7.06
N GLN A 32 8.87 -30.07 -6.97
CA GLN A 32 9.82 -31.01 -6.35
C GLN A 32 10.24 -30.63 -4.93
N ALA A 33 9.82 -29.47 -4.42
CA ALA A 33 10.16 -29.05 -3.07
C ALA A 33 9.48 -29.97 -2.02
N PRO A 34 10.21 -30.44 -1.00
CA PRO A 34 9.65 -31.29 0.05
C PRO A 34 8.68 -30.51 0.94
N ARG A 35 7.76 -31.24 1.60
CA ARG A 35 6.90 -30.69 2.64
C ARG A 35 7.71 -30.14 3.82
N GLY A 36 7.20 -29.05 4.42
CA GLY A 36 7.85 -28.31 5.51
C GLY A 36 8.73 -27.15 5.04
N LEU A 37 8.77 -26.90 3.73
CA LEU A 37 9.30 -25.68 3.14
C LEU A 37 8.19 -24.88 2.50
N SER A 38 8.14 -23.58 2.81
CA SER A 38 7.20 -22.65 2.19
C SER A 38 7.90 -21.42 1.66
N THR A 39 7.36 -20.88 0.57
CA THR A 39 7.73 -19.55 0.08
C THR A 39 7.23 -18.47 1.04
N ARG A 40 7.84 -17.28 0.96
CA ARG A 40 7.38 -16.11 1.74
C ARG A 40 5.89 -15.79 1.51
N ARG A 41 5.37 -16.04 0.30
CA ARG A 41 3.96 -15.83 -0.03
C ARG A 41 3.05 -16.86 0.68
N GLN A 42 3.41 -18.14 0.62
CA GLN A 42 2.69 -19.21 1.30
C GLN A 42 2.68 -19.03 2.83
N LEU A 43 3.80 -18.59 3.42
CA LEU A 43 3.81 -18.24 4.85
C LEU A 43 2.84 -17.10 5.17
N ARG A 44 2.82 -16.05 4.33
CA ARG A 44 1.92 -14.90 4.53
C ARG A 44 0.44 -15.28 4.43
N GLU A 45 0.09 -16.18 3.50
CA GLU A 45 -1.27 -16.72 3.36
C GLU A 45 -1.71 -17.46 4.64
N ARG A 46 -0.78 -18.10 5.35
CA ARG A 46 -1.02 -18.76 6.64
C ARG A 46 -0.92 -17.82 7.86
N GLY A 47 -0.79 -16.50 7.66
CA GLY A 47 -0.59 -15.56 8.77
C GLY A 47 0.78 -15.66 9.44
N LEU A 48 1.75 -16.34 8.81
CA LEU A 48 3.10 -16.54 9.31
C LEU A 48 4.09 -15.57 8.65
N SER A 49 5.20 -15.37 9.35
CA SER A 49 6.37 -14.64 8.92
C SER A 49 7.59 -15.56 8.96
N ARG A 50 8.67 -15.18 8.26
CA ARG A 50 9.91 -15.97 8.21
C ARG A 50 10.62 -16.11 9.56
N GLY A 51 10.18 -15.39 10.60
CA GLY A 51 10.80 -15.50 11.93
C GLY A 51 12.25 -15.04 12.03
N GLY A 52 12.76 -14.28 11.05
CA GLY A 52 14.16 -13.82 11.00
C GLY A 52 15.14 -14.84 10.40
N GLN A 53 14.69 -16.01 9.97
CA GLN A 53 15.58 -17.02 9.40
C GLN A 53 16.08 -16.65 8.00
N GLU A 54 17.31 -17.08 7.70
CA GLU A 54 17.85 -17.06 6.35
C GLU A 54 17.15 -18.09 5.45
N PRO A 55 17.12 -17.87 4.13
CA PRO A 55 16.58 -18.86 3.19
C PRO A 55 17.27 -20.22 3.33
N PHE A 56 16.49 -21.29 3.43
CA PHE A 56 17.04 -22.64 3.47
C PHE A 56 17.33 -23.17 2.06
N ALA A 57 16.46 -22.88 1.10
CA ALA A 57 16.55 -23.41 -0.25
C ALA A 57 16.00 -22.44 -1.29
N ARG A 58 16.27 -22.73 -2.57
CA ARG A 58 15.72 -22.01 -3.72
C ARG A 58 14.75 -22.90 -4.49
N LEU A 59 13.58 -22.36 -4.82
CA LEU A 59 12.64 -22.96 -5.76
C LEU A 59 12.82 -22.29 -7.12
N THR A 60 13.15 -23.03 -8.17
CA THR A 60 13.28 -22.48 -9.53
C THR A 60 12.23 -23.02 -10.51
N TRP A 61 11.84 -22.17 -11.46
CA TRP A 61 10.91 -22.55 -12.53
C TRP A 61 11.13 -21.70 -13.78
N LYS A 62 10.39 -22.03 -14.86
CA LYS A 62 10.57 -21.45 -16.21
C LYS A 62 12.04 -21.51 -16.66
N ARG A 63 12.65 -22.71 -16.63
CA ARG A 63 14.06 -22.94 -17.01
C ARG A 63 15.02 -22.01 -16.25
N ASP A 64 14.89 -21.98 -14.92
CA ASP A 64 15.69 -21.16 -14.00
C ASP A 64 15.62 -19.64 -14.21
N ARG A 65 14.61 -19.15 -14.97
CA ARG A 65 14.37 -17.70 -15.16
C ARG A 65 13.66 -17.05 -13.99
N ARG A 66 12.97 -17.84 -13.17
CA ARG A 66 12.27 -17.35 -11.98
C ARG A 66 12.66 -18.22 -10.80
N PHE A 67 12.75 -17.58 -9.64
CA PHE A 67 13.04 -18.27 -8.40
C PHE A 67 12.27 -17.66 -7.22
N ALA A 68 12.13 -18.45 -6.18
CA ALA A 68 11.60 -18.03 -4.89
C ALA A 68 12.43 -18.65 -3.78
N TRP A 69 12.60 -17.91 -2.69
CA TRP A 69 13.22 -18.44 -1.48
C TRP A 69 12.25 -19.34 -0.72
N LEU A 70 12.76 -20.47 -0.25
CA LEU A 70 12.08 -21.41 0.60
C LEU A 70 12.59 -21.29 2.03
N TYR A 71 11.65 -21.34 2.95
CA TYR A 71 11.83 -21.13 4.38
C TYR A 71 11.27 -22.34 5.12
N VAL A 72 11.90 -22.71 6.23
CA VAL A 72 11.44 -23.82 7.08
C VAL A 72 10.18 -23.38 7.83
N ASP A 73 9.11 -24.16 7.71
CA ASP A 73 7.82 -23.87 8.32
C ASP A 73 7.90 -23.89 9.86
N ASP A 74 8.63 -24.85 10.45
CA ASP A 74 8.78 -24.99 11.92
C ASP A 74 9.47 -23.79 12.59
N LYS A 75 10.25 -23.03 11.83
CA LYS A 75 10.96 -21.83 12.29
C LYS A 75 10.19 -20.54 11.97
N ALA A 76 9.06 -20.65 11.26
CA ALA A 76 8.20 -19.52 11.00
C ALA A 76 7.57 -19.03 12.31
N ARG A 77 7.24 -17.75 12.35
CA ARG A 77 6.62 -17.11 13.53
C ARG A 77 5.34 -16.43 13.10
N ALA A 78 4.34 -16.40 13.96
CA ALA A 78 3.13 -15.61 13.76
C ALA A 78 3.50 -14.19 13.32
N LYS A 79 2.83 -13.69 12.28
CA LYS A 79 3.03 -12.33 11.82
C LYS A 79 2.58 -11.38 12.93
N ARG A 80 3.41 -10.40 13.28
CA ARG A 80 3.05 -9.36 14.24
C ARG A 80 1.89 -8.52 13.70
N THR A 81 0.86 -8.34 14.52
CA THR A 81 -0.23 -7.39 14.27
C THR A 81 0.26 -6.00 14.69
N PRO A 82 0.20 -4.99 13.79
CA PRO A 82 0.53 -3.62 14.16
C PRO A 82 -0.47 -3.09 15.18
N SER A 83 -0.01 -2.23 16.11
CA SER A 83 -0.90 -1.51 17.03
C SER A 83 -1.62 -0.36 16.33
N ASP A 84 -2.71 0.14 16.92
CA ASP A 84 -3.46 1.26 16.36
C ASP A 84 -2.60 2.51 16.16
N LYS A 85 -1.69 2.79 17.11
CA LYS A 85 -0.71 3.90 16.97
C LYS A 85 0.21 3.71 15.75
N GLN A 86 0.64 2.47 15.49
CA GLN A 86 1.46 2.17 14.32
C GLN A 86 0.66 2.30 13.01
N LEU A 87 -0.60 1.86 13.01
CA LEU A 87 -1.50 2.03 11.87
C LEU A 87 -1.76 3.51 11.59
N ALA A 88 -2.04 4.32 12.62
CA ALA A 88 -2.20 5.77 12.51
C ALA A 88 -0.94 6.44 11.95
N ALA A 89 0.24 6.07 12.44
CA ALA A 89 1.51 6.60 11.92
C ALA A 89 1.74 6.23 10.44
N VAL A 90 1.42 5.00 10.04
CA VAL A 90 1.48 4.58 8.64
C VAL A 90 0.48 5.35 7.79
N ASN A 91 -0.76 5.54 8.26
CA ASN A 91 -1.77 6.31 7.55
C ASN A 91 -1.34 7.77 7.35
N LYS A 92 -0.77 8.42 8.39
CA LYS A 92 -0.20 9.77 8.30
C LYS A 92 0.93 9.84 7.27
N ALA A 93 1.82 8.84 7.26
CA ALA A 93 2.90 8.76 6.28
C ALA A 93 2.39 8.53 4.85
N LEU A 94 1.36 7.69 4.66
CA LEU A 94 0.74 7.45 3.36
C LEU A 94 -0.01 8.69 2.85
N ALA A 95 -0.73 9.41 3.72
CA ALA A 95 -1.39 10.67 3.39
C ALA A 95 -0.37 11.72 2.92
N ALA A 96 0.76 11.85 3.62
CA ALA A 96 1.83 12.78 3.22
C ALA A 96 2.45 12.46 1.85
N ARG A 97 2.40 11.20 1.39
CA ARG A 97 2.84 10.79 0.04
C ARG A 97 1.82 11.10 -1.06
N LYS A 98 0.65 11.59 -0.70
CA LYS A 98 -0.46 11.89 -1.61
C LYS A 98 -0.75 13.39 -1.67
N VAL A 99 0.27 14.23 -1.52
CA VAL A 99 0.14 15.69 -1.58
C VAL A 99 1.04 16.23 -2.68
N CYS A 100 0.44 16.81 -3.71
CA CYS A 100 1.10 17.54 -4.77
C CYS A 100 1.48 18.94 -4.26
N ALA A 101 2.68 19.41 -4.61
CA ALA A 101 3.15 20.75 -4.28
C ALA A 101 2.30 21.86 -4.94
N GLU A 102 1.57 21.55 -6.02
CA GLU A 102 0.79 22.53 -6.77
C GLU A 102 -0.71 22.46 -6.49
N CYS A 103 -1.32 21.28 -6.65
CA CYS A 103 -2.77 21.10 -6.52
C CYS A 103 -3.23 20.54 -5.16
N GLY A 104 -2.29 20.13 -4.29
CA GLY A 104 -2.62 19.63 -2.95
C GLY A 104 -2.91 18.13 -2.88
N PRO A 105 -3.78 17.69 -1.94
CA PRO A 105 -4.09 16.27 -1.75
C PRO A 105 -4.68 15.61 -3.00
N VAL A 106 -4.20 14.42 -3.32
CA VAL A 106 -4.64 13.58 -4.45
C VAL A 106 -4.92 12.16 -3.97
N ASP A 107 -5.59 11.34 -4.78
CA ASP A 107 -5.94 9.95 -4.43
C ASP A 107 -4.79 8.95 -4.69
N HIS A 108 -3.82 9.33 -5.50
CA HIS A 108 -2.67 8.54 -5.92
C HIS A 108 -1.34 9.00 -5.28
N TYR A 109 -0.29 8.18 -5.41
CA TYR A 109 1.02 8.54 -4.86
C TYR A 109 1.73 9.58 -5.73
N VAL A 110 2.21 10.63 -5.07
CA VAL A 110 2.96 11.72 -5.68
C VAL A 110 4.43 11.35 -5.82
N ARG A 111 5.06 11.80 -6.92
CA ARG A 111 6.46 11.53 -7.21
C ARG A 111 7.36 12.30 -6.26
N THR A 112 8.41 11.64 -5.77
CA THR A 112 9.29 12.26 -4.77
C THR A 112 10.28 13.28 -5.37
N SER A 113 10.58 13.19 -6.67
CA SER A 113 11.59 14.01 -7.34
C SER A 113 11.20 15.47 -7.50
N ASP A 114 9.95 15.75 -7.89
CA ASP A 114 9.42 17.10 -8.12
C ASP A 114 8.22 17.42 -7.22
N GLN A 115 7.75 16.46 -6.44
CA GLN A 115 6.57 16.60 -5.58
C GLN A 115 5.30 16.94 -6.37
N LEU A 116 5.20 16.51 -7.63
CA LEU A 116 4.03 16.72 -8.48
C LEU A 116 3.23 15.43 -8.68
N CYS A 117 1.90 15.58 -8.74
CA CYS A 117 1.01 14.52 -9.22
C CYS A 117 1.27 14.24 -10.71
N GLY A 118 0.70 13.15 -11.23
CA GLY A 118 0.87 12.77 -12.64
C GLY A 118 0.47 13.88 -13.60
N ASP A 119 -0.63 14.56 -13.32
CA ASP A 119 -1.20 15.58 -14.22
C ASP A 119 -0.39 16.88 -14.20
N CYS A 120 -0.01 17.38 -13.02
CA CYS A 120 0.84 18.57 -12.92
C CYS A 120 2.24 18.32 -13.50
N HIS A 121 2.76 17.11 -13.38
CA HIS A 121 4.02 16.72 -14.02
C HIS A 121 3.87 16.72 -15.55
N ALA A 122 2.79 16.11 -16.08
CA ALA A 122 2.51 16.09 -17.51
C ALA A 122 2.28 17.48 -18.10
N ALA A 123 1.68 18.38 -17.33
CA ALA A 123 1.48 19.79 -17.68
C ALA A 123 2.75 20.65 -17.55
N ALA A 124 3.89 20.05 -17.21
CA ALA A 124 5.18 20.72 -17.03
C ALA A 124 5.12 21.92 -16.07
N VAL A 125 4.31 21.82 -15.02
CA VAL A 125 4.20 22.88 -14.01
C VAL A 125 5.49 22.94 -13.19
N THR A 126 5.99 24.15 -12.96
CA THR A 126 7.09 24.37 -12.01
C THR A 126 6.51 24.37 -10.59
N PRO A 127 6.97 23.51 -9.68
CA PRO A 127 6.46 23.47 -8.31
C PRO A 127 6.58 24.83 -7.62
N THR A 128 5.52 25.26 -6.93
CA THR A 128 5.53 26.48 -6.12
C THR A 128 6.68 26.46 -5.09
N ALA A 129 7.37 27.59 -4.92
CA ALA A 129 8.43 27.72 -3.91
C ALA A 129 7.86 27.42 -2.52
N GLY A 130 8.45 26.44 -1.81
CA GLY A 130 7.91 25.89 -0.56
C GLY A 130 7.31 24.49 -0.69
N GLY A 131 7.14 23.97 -1.91
CA GLY A 131 6.76 22.58 -2.17
C GLY A 131 5.44 22.20 -1.48
N THR A 132 5.45 21.08 -0.73
CA THR A 132 4.29 20.62 0.06
C THR A 132 4.17 21.29 1.43
N ALA A 133 5.05 22.22 1.80
CA ALA A 133 5.04 22.85 3.12
C ALA A 133 3.74 23.63 3.39
N GLY A 134 3.22 24.35 2.40
CA GLY A 134 1.95 25.08 2.53
C GLY A 134 0.76 24.17 2.89
N TRP A 135 0.76 22.93 2.37
CA TRP A 135 -0.27 21.94 2.68
C TRP A 135 -0.04 21.23 4.02
N ARG A 136 1.22 21.08 4.46
CA ARG A 136 1.52 20.53 5.80
C ARG A 136 1.07 21.48 6.93
N THR A 137 1.09 22.79 6.71
CA THR A 137 0.59 23.78 7.67
C THR A 137 -0.94 23.69 7.87
N VAL A 138 -1.70 23.28 6.83
CA VAL A 138 -3.15 23.06 6.95
C VAL A 138 -3.49 21.85 7.83
N GLN A 139 -2.62 20.84 7.91
CA GLN A 139 -2.82 19.70 8.81
C GLN A 139 -2.57 20.03 10.28
N HIS A 140 -1.71 21.00 10.60
CA HIS A 140 -1.45 21.41 11.98
C HIS A 140 -2.71 22.01 12.66
N TRP A 141 -3.58 22.66 11.87
CA TRP A 141 -4.87 23.17 12.36
C TRP A 141 -5.89 22.07 12.72
N GLN A 142 -5.79 20.88 12.11
CA GLN A 142 -6.71 19.77 12.42
C GLN A 142 -6.33 19.04 13.71
N GLU A 143 -5.08 19.13 14.15
CA GLU A 143 -4.63 18.53 15.42
C GLU A 143 -4.99 19.45 16.61
N GLU A 144 -4.83 20.78 16.48
CA GLU A 144 -5.21 21.75 17.52
C GLU A 144 -6.72 21.84 17.78
N THR A 145 -7.55 21.61 16.77
CA THR A 145 -9.01 21.63 16.94
C THR A 145 -9.57 20.36 17.58
N SER A 146 -8.84 19.25 17.56
CA SER A 146 -9.30 17.97 18.12
C SER A 146 -9.07 17.82 19.63
N ASP A 147 -8.07 18.51 20.18
CA ASP A 147 -7.80 18.54 21.62
C ASP A 147 -8.62 19.63 22.35
N ALA A 148 -9.16 20.63 21.61
CA ALA A 148 -9.97 21.71 22.18
C ALA A 148 -11.44 21.33 22.47
N ASP A 149 -11.95 20.24 21.88
CA ASP A 149 -13.34 19.79 22.08
C ASP A 149 -13.52 18.86 23.31
N ALA A 150 -12.45 18.61 24.08
CA ALA A 150 -12.49 17.73 25.27
C ALA A 150 -12.55 18.47 26.62
N GLU A 151 -12.35 19.79 26.67
CA GLU A 151 -12.37 20.57 27.92
C GLU A 151 -13.27 21.81 27.80
N ALA A 152 -14.59 21.57 27.76
CA ALA A 152 -15.56 22.57 28.18
C ALA A 152 -15.51 22.70 29.72
N GLN A 153 -14.65 23.58 30.23
CA GLN A 153 -14.69 24.04 31.61
C GLN A 153 -15.39 25.40 31.70
N ASP A 154 -16.21 25.50 32.75
CA ASP A 154 -17.16 26.54 33.17
C ASP A 154 -16.60 27.98 33.15
N PRO A 155 -17.27 28.96 32.50
CA PRO A 155 -16.80 30.33 32.49
C PRO A 155 -17.38 31.11 33.67
N THR A 156 -16.54 31.43 34.66
CA THR A 156 -16.80 32.55 35.57
C THR A 156 -15.77 33.65 35.35
N ASP A 157 -16.28 34.78 34.86
CA ASP A 157 -15.90 36.17 35.11
C ASP A 157 -14.43 36.54 35.33
N ASN A 158 -13.87 37.30 34.39
CA ASN A 158 -13.24 38.58 34.73
C ASN A 158 -13.03 39.47 33.49
N GLU A 159 -13.68 40.63 33.51
CA GLU A 159 -13.33 41.79 32.70
C GLU A 159 -12.05 42.45 33.25
N ALA A 160 -11.09 42.75 32.38
CA ALA A 160 -10.34 44.01 32.41
C ALA A 160 -9.51 44.19 31.12
N ASP A 161 -9.91 45.20 30.35
CA ASP A 161 -9.08 46.14 29.57
C ASP A 161 -7.83 45.67 28.82
N GLU A 162 -7.90 45.55 27.48
CA GLU A 162 -6.83 45.92 26.52
C GLU A 162 -7.39 46.21 25.09
N HIS A 163 -8.02 47.37 24.87
CA HIS A 163 -8.69 47.70 23.58
C HIS A 163 -7.76 48.06 22.39
N GLY A 164 -6.44 47.89 22.51
CA GLY A 164 -5.46 48.19 21.47
C GLY A 164 -5.01 46.98 20.64
N ALA A 165 -4.67 45.86 21.28
CA ALA A 165 -4.11 44.67 20.64
C ALA A 165 -5.15 43.94 19.76
N GLY A 166 -6.37 43.76 20.25
CA GLY A 166 -7.41 43.03 19.53
C GLY A 166 -7.86 43.65 18.20
N ARG A 167 -7.63 44.96 17.96
CA ARG A 167 -7.95 45.60 16.67
C ARG A 167 -6.90 45.27 15.61
N LEU A 168 -5.62 45.22 15.98
CA LEU A 168 -4.53 44.85 15.08
C LEU A 168 -4.60 43.36 14.76
N GLU A 169 -4.86 42.51 15.77
CA GLU A 169 -5.07 41.07 15.58
C GLU A 169 -6.27 40.77 14.67
N ARG A 170 -7.39 41.49 14.81
CA ARG A 170 -8.52 41.38 13.87
C ARG A 170 -8.18 41.86 12.46
N HIS A 171 -7.34 42.88 12.32
CA HIS A 171 -6.91 43.38 11.00
C HIS A 171 -5.95 42.40 10.33
N GLU A 172 -5.06 41.77 11.10
CA GLU A 172 -4.17 40.71 10.64
C GLU A 172 -4.94 39.44 10.29
N ALA A 173 -5.90 39.02 11.14
CA ALA A 173 -6.80 37.91 10.86
C ALA A 173 -7.65 38.18 9.61
N SER A 174 -8.16 39.40 9.43
CA SER A 174 -8.89 39.81 8.23
C SER A 174 -7.99 39.83 6.98
N ALA A 175 -6.71 40.19 7.11
CA ALA A 175 -5.75 40.15 6.01
C ALA A 175 -5.35 38.72 5.65
N VAL A 176 -5.24 37.82 6.63
CA VAL A 176 -5.02 36.38 6.41
C VAL A 176 -6.25 35.75 5.74
N ALA A 177 -7.46 36.07 6.20
CA ALA A 177 -8.70 35.60 5.58
C ALA A 177 -8.84 36.12 4.14
N ALA A 178 -8.49 37.37 3.87
CA ALA A 178 -8.49 37.93 2.51
C ALA A 178 -7.49 37.21 1.59
N ARG A 179 -6.27 36.92 2.07
CA ARG A 179 -5.26 36.16 1.32
C ARG A 179 -5.69 34.71 1.08
N ALA A 180 -6.35 34.07 2.05
CA ALA A 180 -6.89 32.73 1.93
C ALA A 180 -8.04 32.66 0.91
N ALA A 181 -8.95 33.64 0.93
CA ALA A 181 -10.02 33.78 -0.06
C ALA A 181 -9.45 33.96 -1.48
N GLU A 182 -8.39 34.77 -1.64
CA GLU A 182 -7.75 34.97 -2.94
C GLU A 182 -7.01 33.71 -3.44
N ALA A 183 -6.39 32.94 -2.53
CA ALA A 183 -5.81 31.64 -2.84
C ALA A 183 -6.88 30.62 -3.29
N LEU A 184 -8.02 30.56 -2.61
CA LEU A 184 -9.15 29.71 -3.00
C LEU A 184 -9.73 30.12 -4.35
N ALA A 185 -9.88 31.42 -4.63
CA ALA A 185 -10.35 31.93 -5.92
C ALA A 185 -9.40 31.56 -7.07
N ARG A 186 -8.07 31.65 -6.86
CA ARG A 186 -7.05 31.21 -7.84
C ARG A 186 -7.08 29.70 -8.07
N THR A 187 -7.39 28.91 -7.05
CA THR A 187 -7.53 27.46 -7.17
C THR A 187 -8.80 27.09 -7.92
N ALA A 188 -9.94 27.72 -7.59
CA ALA A 188 -11.19 27.53 -8.31
C ALA A 188 -11.06 27.90 -9.80
N ALA A 189 -10.43 29.03 -10.13
CA ALA A 189 -10.18 29.43 -11.51
C ALA A 189 -9.27 28.44 -12.28
N ARG A 190 -8.32 27.79 -11.59
CA ARG A 190 -7.45 26.76 -12.19
C ARG A 190 -8.18 25.45 -12.44
N LEU A 191 -9.03 25.01 -11.50
CA LEU A 191 -9.89 23.84 -11.70
C LEU A 191 -10.88 24.06 -12.85
N ASP A 192 -11.40 25.27 -12.97
CA ASP A 192 -12.33 25.65 -14.04
C ASP A 192 -11.58 25.84 -15.38
N HIS A 193 -10.27 26.09 -15.36
CA HIS A 193 -9.41 26.08 -16.55
C HIS A 193 -8.99 24.66 -16.94
N SER A 194 -8.66 23.77 -15.99
CA SER A 194 -8.36 22.36 -16.28
C SER A 194 -9.60 21.66 -16.82
N ALA A 195 -10.78 21.89 -16.23
CA ALA A 195 -12.05 21.35 -16.73
C ALA A 195 -12.37 21.84 -18.15
N ARG A 196 -12.02 23.09 -18.49
CA ARG A 196 -12.19 23.63 -19.85
C ARG A 196 -11.10 23.18 -20.83
N ALA A 197 -9.86 23.02 -20.37
CA ALA A 197 -8.75 22.51 -21.17
C ALA A 197 -8.91 21.02 -21.48
N GLU A 198 -9.62 20.29 -20.61
CA GLU A 198 -9.85 18.86 -20.77
C GLU A 198 -10.90 18.51 -21.82
N GLY A 199 -11.81 19.41 -22.24
CA GLY A 199 -12.66 19.22 -23.43
C GLY A 199 -13.15 17.78 -23.71
N ARG A 200 -13.51 17.02 -22.66
CA ARG A 200 -13.78 15.57 -22.70
C ARG A 200 -15.08 15.24 -21.98
N GLY A 201 -16.14 16.03 -22.22
CA GLY A 201 -17.46 15.81 -21.63
C GLY A 201 -18.24 14.61 -22.19
N GLY A 202 -17.61 13.48 -22.53
CA GLY A 202 -18.31 12.33 -23.14
C GLY A 202 -17.89 10.93 -22.67
N GLY A 203 -16.62 10.71 -22.33
CA GLY A 203 -16.08 9.36 -22.09
C GLY A 203 -15.77 9.01 -20.62
N GLU A 204 -16.28 9.80 -19.67
CA GLU A 204 -16.14 9.54 -18.23
C GLU A 204 -17.24 8.59 -17.75
N VAL A 205 -18.48 8.86 -18.13
CA VAL A 205 -19.64 7.99 -17.88
C VAL A 205 -19.41 6.59 -18.49
N GLU A 206 -18.86 6.52 -19.70
CA GLU A 206 -18.58 5.24 -20.38
C GLU A 206 -17.50 4.42 -19.66
N ARG A 207 -16.47 5.08 -19.08
CA ARG A 207 -15.43 4.41 -18.29
C ARG A 207 -15.95 3.97 -16.92
N ASP A 208 -16.80 4.75 -16.29
CA ASP A 208 -17.43 4.39 -15.02
C ASP A 208 -18.38 3.21 -15.20
N GLU A 209 -19.11 3.16 -16.30
CA GLU A 209 -19.95 2.02 -16.70
C GLU A 209 -19.12 0.77 -17.02
N GLU A 210 -17.97 0.92 -17.70
CA GLU A 210 -17.04 -0.17 -17.97
C GLU A 210 -16.43 -0.72 -16.68
N LEU A 211 -16.04 0.16 -15.75
CA LEU A 211 -15.49 -0.21 -14.44
C LEU A 211 -16.54 -0.91 -13.57
N ALA A 212 -17.79 -0.44 -13.56
CA ALA A 212 -18.88 -1.08 -12.84
C ALA A 212 -19.15 -2.50 -13.34
N ARG A 213 -19.13 -2.69 -14.67
CA ARG A 213 -19.30 -4.01 -15.32
C ARG A 213 -18.19 -4.97 -14.93
N TRP A 214 -16.95 -4.50 -14.90
CA TRP A 214 -15.80 -5.31 -14.49
C TRP A 214 -15.88 -5.75 -13.02
N HIS A 215 -16.40 -4.89 -12.14
CA HIS A 215 -16.63 -5.24 -10.74
C HIS A 215 -17.75 -6.27 -10.54
N ASP A 216 -18.78 -6.26 -11.38
CA ASP A 216 -19.83 -7.28 -11.37
C ASP A 216 -19.33 -8.63 -11.88
N ASP A 217 -18.50 -8.65 -12.94
CA ASP A 217 -17.85 -9.86 -13.43
C ASP A 217 -16.92 -10.47 -12.36
N ASP A 218 -16.13 -9.66 -11.65
CA ASP A 218 -15.26 -10.14 -10.56
C ASP A 218 -16.07 -10.67 -9.36
N ARG A 219 -17.24 -10.08 -9.08
CA ARG A 219 -18.17 -10.60 -8.07
C ARG A 219 -18.82 -11.91 -8.48
N ALA A 220 -19.23 -12.03 -9.75
CA ALA A 220 -19.85 -13.25 -10.29
C ALA A 220 -18.84 -14.40 -10.44
N ALA A 221 -17.56 -14.09 -10.71
CA ALA A 221 -16.49 -15.07 -10.82
C ALA A 221 -15.97 -15.59 -9.46
N ARG A 222 -16.33 -14.94 -8.34
CA ARG A 222 -16.00 -15.45 -7.01
C ARG A 222 -16.89 -16.64 -6.68
N PRO A 223 -16.33 -17.83 -6.44
CA PRO A 223 -17.14 -18.97 -6.01
C PRO A 223 -17.81 -18.62 -4.69
N THR A 224 -19.09 -18.96 -4.58
CA THR A 224 -19.81 -18.84 -3.30
C THR A 224 -19.16 -19.76 -2.26
N ALA A 225 -19.34 -19.45 -0.97
CA ALA A 225 -18.80 -20.29 0.11
C ALA A 225 -19.24 -21.76 -0.02
N GLU A 226 -20.41 -22.00 -0.62
CA GLU A 226 -20.99 -23.31 -0.91
C GLU A 226 -20.31 -24.03 -2.11
N GLN A 227 -19.79 -23.28 -3.08
CA GLN A 227 -19.03 -23.82 -4.24
C GLN A 227 -17.55 -24.01 -3.94
N ALA A 228 -17.03 -23.27 -2.95
CA ALA A 228 -15.68 -23.48 -2.41
C ALA A 228 -15.59 -24.74 -1.54
N ASP A 229 -16.73 -25.29 -1.10
CA ASP A 229 -16.86 -26.49 -0.27
C ASP A 229 -17.23 -27.73 -1.11
N ILE A 230 -16.54 -27.91 -2.24
CA ILE A 230 -16.51 -29.23 -2.91
C ILE A 230 -15.58 -30.13 -2.08
N GLY A 231 -16.22 -30.97 -1.28
CA GLY A 231 -15.60 -31.93 -0.38
C GLY A 231 -14.64 -32.93 -1.02
N ASP A 232 -13.63 -33.30 -0.23
CA ASP A 232 -13.34 -34.68 0.18
C ASP A 232 -13.44 -35.79 -0.90
N GLY A 233 -12.79 -35.58 -2.04
CA GLY A 233 -12.71 -36.54 -3.14
C GLY A 233 -11.30 -36.72 -3.74
N GLN A 234 -10.24 -36.41 -2.99
CA GLN A 234 -8.85 -36.53 -3.45
C GLN A 234 -8.20 -37.87 -3.08
N ASP A 235 -8.84 -39.00 -3.39
CA ASP A 235 -8.23 -40.34 -3.23
C ASP A 235 -8.09 -41.14 -4.54
N GLN A 236 -8.23 -40.48 -5.70
CA GLN A 236 -8.24 -41.15 -7.00
C GLN A 236 -6.93 -41.00 -7.80
N TRP A 237 -5.88 -40.44 -7.21
CA TRP A 237 -4.56 -40.26 -7.86
C TRP A 237 -3.49 -41.27 -7.42
N ARG A 238 -3.86 -42.24 -6.54
CA ARG A 238 -3.03 -43.39 -6.18
C ARG A 238 -3.71 -44.66 -6.66
N ASP A 239 -3.48 -45.04 -7.90
CA ASP A 239 -3.16 -46.41 -8.30
C ASP A 239 -3.06 -46.48 -9.82
N GLY A 240 -1.90 -46.90 -10.31
CA GLY A 240 -1.68 -47.05 -11.76
C GLY A 240 -0.27 -46.76 -12.25
N ARG A 241 0.77 -47.18 -11.53
CA ARG A 241 2.04 -47.57 -12.18
C ARG A 241 2.61 -48.79 -11.48
N GLY A 242 2.19 -49.94 -12.00
CA GLY A 242 2.73 -51.25 -11.68
C GLY A 242 4.17 -51.39 -12.13
N VAL A 243 4.82 -52.31 -11.44
CA VAL A 243 6.14 -52.88 -11.67
C VAL A 243 6.16 -53.59 -13.03
N ALA A 244 7.19 -53.32 -13.83
CA ALA A 244 7.80 -54.24 -14.79
C ALA A 244 9.24 -53.77 -15.04
#